data_AF-A0A3M6VU11-F1
#
_entry.id   AF-A0A3M6VU11-F1
#
_cell.length_a   1.000
_cell.length_b   1.000
_cell.length_c   1.000
_cell.angle_alpha   90.00
_cell.angle_beta   90.00
_cell.angle_gamma   90.00
#
_symmetry.space_group_name_H-M   'P 1'
#
loop_
_entity.id
_entity.type
_entity.pdbx_description
1 polymer ?
#
loop_
_entity_poly.entity_id
_entity_poly.type
_entity_poly.pdbx_seq_one_letter_code
_entity_poly.pdbx_strand_id
1 'polypeptide(L)'
;MALFLFRRTSRRCFSSVSTSTIQFDSLYRENDQLLSAPIVTQRVLEYLLVDHNDVQRVVSAEKLRPLPYKALFASQKVHRLTPLVQWCFQQLKDNPRAADAVFSALEPHANMAQGAVWQQYFQRQFFLSGAPLRSYLLAYKSHRDARVAARKKVAEKEEEEEKGDEDEDDEEQEEKGDEEVTKRKDDNGLHKDKAGTILIENKEWQLIPMYVALGIVKDFCFRGRFAEAIEAYAVLPLTDTARREVVTILQDYEQYPSVLYLYEVHRAIGNAVRPLDVAPELDALKKVGRVEEMDVRFQKLPAKEQSRADIQELMGN
;
A
#
# COMPACT_ATOMS: atom_id res chain seq x y z
N MET A 1 42.08 41.48 -16.26
CA MET A 1 40.86 42.23 -15.88
C MET A 1 39.68 41.48 -16.49
N ALA A 2 38.97 40.60 -15.77
CA ALA A 2 37.86 40.90 -14.84
C ALA A 2 36.66 41.52 -15.61
N LEU A 3 35.44 40.96 -15.70
CA LEU A 3 34.65 40.16 -14.76
C LEU A 3 33.66 39.22 -15.49
N PHE A 4 33.51 38.00 -14.97
CA PHE A 4 32.36 37.12 -15.19
C PHE A 4 31.21 37.53 -14.24
N LEU A 5 29.99 37.70 -14.75
CA LEU A 5 28.78 37.82 -13.94
C LEU A 5 27.93 36.54 -14.05
N PHE A 6 28.11 35.65 -13.07
CA PHE A 6 27.19 34.55 -12.78
C PHE A 6 25.86 35.12 -12.26
N ARG A 7 24.77 34.98 -13.01
CA ARG A 7 23.41 35.09 -12.45
C ARG A 7 22.98 33.73 -11.88
N ARG A 8 23.26 33.53 -10.60
CA ARG A 8 22.58 32.54 -9.74
C ARG A 8 21.12 32.96 -9.58
N THR A 9 20.18 32.23 -10.17
CA THR A 9 18.78 32.28 -9.74
C THR A 9 18.62 31.33 -8.55
N SER A 10 18.77 31.89 -7.36
CA SER A 10 18.45 31.22 -6.11
C SER A 10 17.01 30.71 -6.13
N ARG A 11 16.89 29.42 -5.82
CA ARG A 11 15.65 28.74 -5.41
C ARG A 11 14.90 29.64 -4.42
N ARG A 12 13.68 30.04 -4.76
CA ARG A 12 12.74 30.56 -3.77
C ARG A 12 12.27 29.38 -2.95
N CYS A 13 12.88 29.23 -1.78
CA CYS A 13 12.34 28.43 -0.69
C CYS A 13 10.91 28.91 -0.42
N PHE A 14 9.95 27.98 -0.47
CA PHE A 14 8.65 28.22 0.13
C PHE A 14 8.88 28.49 1.61
N SER A 15 8.51 29.69 2.03
CA SER A 15 8.53 30.17 3.40
C SER A 15 7.86 29.17 4.33
N SER A 16 8.61 28.75 5.34
CA SER A 16 8.14 28.05 6.52
C SER A 16 6.94 28.79 7.11
N VAL A 17 5.74 28.23 6.95
CA VAL A 17 4.63 28.55 7.85
C VAL A 17 5.05 28.00 9.20
N SER A 18 5.17 28.87 10.19
CA SER A 18 5.38 28.52 11.58
C SER A 18 4.28 27.55 12.02
N THR A 19 4.63 26.27 12.10
CA THR A 19 3.83 25.24 12.75
C THR A 19 3.76 25.60 14.23
N SER A 20 2.68 26.23 14.66
CA SER A 20 2.13 25.84 15.95
C SER A 20 1.99 24.32 15.89
N THR A 21 2.69 23.61 16.76
CA THR A 21 2.72 22.15 16.78
C THR A 21 1.28 21.66 16.91
N ILE A 22 0.66 21.20 15.83
CA ILE A 22 -0.68 20.64 15.88
C ILE A 22 -0.56 19.37 16.70
N GLN A 23 -1.06 19.40 17.94
CA GLN A 23 -1.04 18.25 18.83
C GLN A 23 -2.19 17.32 18.44
N PHE A 24 -1.94 16.45 17.48
CA PHE A 24 -2.93 15.44 17.06
C PHE A 24 -3.30 14.47 18.18
N ASP A 25 -2.49 14.37 19.24
CA ASP A 25 -2.76 13.53 20.40
C ASP A 25 -4.09 13.84 21.09
N SER A 26 -4.51 15.11 21.11
CA SER A 26 -5.78 15.50 21.72
C SER A 26 -7.01 14.98 20.95
N LEU A 27 -6.84 14.51 19.71
CA LEU A 27 -7.93 13.98 18.90
C LEU A 27 -8.36 12.58 19.35
N TYR A 28 -7.42 11.75 19.80
CA TYR A 28 -7.67 10.35 20.15
C TYR A 28 -7.51 10.03 21.64
N ARG A 29 -6.85 10.90 22.42
CA ARG A 29 -6.51 10.63 23.82
C ARG A 29 -6.85 11.82 24.72
N GLU A 30 -7.20 11.52 25.96
CA GLU A 30 -7.33 12.51 27.04
C GLU A 30 -6.87 11.87 28.36
N ASN A 31 -6.10 12.60 29.17
CA ASN A 31 -5.54 12.09 30.44
C ASN A 31 -4.86 10.72 30.28
N ASP A 32 -4.06 10.58 29.23
CA ASP A 32 -3.37 9.34 28.90
C ASP A 32 -4.28 8.12 28.58
N GLN A 33 -5.58 8.31 28.36
CA GLN A 33 -6.53 7.26 28.00
C GLN A 33 -7.09 7.43 26.58
N LEU A 34 -7.22 6.32 25.86
CA LEU A 34 -7.82 6.29 24.52
C LEU A 34 -9.32 6.61 24.63
N LEU A 35 -9.79 7.54 23.81
CA LEU A 35 -11.19 7.95 23.76
C LEU A 35 -12.03 6.92 22.99
N SER A 36 -13.34 6.93 23.23
CA SER A 36 -14.27 6.09 22.48
C SER A 36 -14.38 6.56 21.02
N ALA A 37 -14.64 5.62 20.10
CA ALA A 37 -14.74 5.92 18.67
C ALA A 37 -15.68 7.10 18.33
N PRO A 38 -16.87 7.26 18.93
CA PRO A 38 -17.73 8.41 18.67
C PRO A 38 -17.09 9.75 19.02
N ILE A 39 -16.36 9.81 20.15
CA ILE A 39 -15.66 11.04 20.59
C ILE A 39 -14.50 11.36 19.66
N VAL A 40 -13.73 10.35 19.26
CA VAL A 40 -12.63 10.55 18.29
C VAL A 40 -13.17 11.05 16.96
N THR A 41 -14.25 10.43 16.45
CA THR A 41 -14.91 10.88 15.22
C THR A 41 -15.36 12.33 15.32
N GLN A 42 -16.04 12.69 16.41
CA GLN A 42 -16.46 14.07 16.63
C GLN A 42 -15.26 15.04 16.59
N ARG A 43 -14.20 14.77 17.37
CA ARG A 43 -13.01 15.63 17.45
C ARG A 43 -12.28 15.74 16.10
N VAL A 44 -12.18 14.64 15.35
CA VAL A 44 -11.57 14.62 14.01
C VAL A 44 -12.38 15.48 13.05
N LEU A 45 -13.71 15.34 13.01
CA LEU A 45 -14.57 16.13 12.12
C LEU A 45 -14.58 17.62 12.49
N GLU A 46 -14.59 17.95 13.78
CA GLU A 46 -14.46 19.32 14.28
C GLU A 46 -13.09 19.92 13.90
N TYR A 47 -12.01 19.16 14.06
CA TYR A 47 -10.68 19.58 13.61
C TYR A 47 -10.66 19.88 12.11
N LEU A 48 -11.35 19.05 11.30
CA LEU A 48 -11.48 19.24 9.85
C LEU A 48 -12.46 20.36 9.46
N LEU A 49 -13.03 21.08 10.44
CA LEU A 49 -14.00 22.15 10.24
C LEU A 49 -15.24 21.69 9.47
N VAL A 50 -15.70 20.46 9.69
CA VAL A 50 -16.97 19.98 9.16
C VAL A 50 -18.13 20.69 9.86
N ASP A 51 -19.15 21.05 9.10
CA ASP A 51 -20.29 21.83 9.59
C ASP A 51 -20.98 21.11 10.75
N HIS A 52 -21.34 21.84 11.81
CA HIS A 52 -21.85 21.25 13.04
C HIS A 52 -23.07 20.34 12.82
N ASN A 53 -23.98 20.72 11.90
CA ASN A 53 -25.14 19.91 11.54
C ASN A 53 -24.74 18.57 10.90
N ASP A 54 -23.69 18.57 10.08
CA ASP A 54 -23.16 17.36 9.47
C ASP A 54 -22.46 16.48 10.51
N VAL A 55 -21.72 17.07 11.46
CA VAL A 55 -21.12 16.34 12.59
C VAL A 55 -22.20 15.67 13.44
N GLN A 56 -23.23 16.42 13.85
CA GLN A 56 -24.34 15.89 14.63
C GLN A 56 -25.06 14.76 13.90
N ARG A 57 -25.27 14.89 12.58
CA ARG A 57 -25.85 13.83 11.75
C ARG A 57 -24.99 12.56 11.76
N VAL A 58 -23.66 12.68 11.74
CA VAL A 58 -22.75 11.52 11.75
C VAL A 58 -22.71 10.86 13.12
N VAL A 59 -22.60 11.65 14.20
CA VAL A 59 -22.42 11.14 15.57
C VAL A 59 -23.73 10.61 16.16
N SER A 60 -24.87 11.23 15.84
CA SER A 60 -26.19 10.85 16.40
C SER A 60 -26.85 9.68 15.66
N ALA A 61 -26.36 9.31 14.47
CA ALA A 61 -26.94 8.22 13.71
C ALA A 61 -26.47 6.86 14.26
N GLU A 62 -27.40 5.95 14.54
CA GLU A 62 -27.09 4.55 14.89
C GLU A 62 -26.25 3.85 13.81
N LYS A 63 -26.35 4.31 12.55
CA LYS A 63 -25.47 3.94 11.43
C LYS A 63 -24.69 5.16 10.95
N LEU A 64 -23.36 5.10 10.99
CA LEU A 64 -22.47 6.13 10.41
C LEU A 64 -22.80 6.34 8.93
N ARG A 65 -23.39 7.49 8.59
CA ARG A 65 -23.63 7.88 7.19
C ARG A 65 -22.41 8.61 6.64
N PRO A 66 -21.87 8.20 5.47
CA PRO A 66 -20.79 8.92 4.83
C PRO A 66 -21.14 10.39 4.59
N LEU A 67 -20.19 11.28 4.89
CA LEU A 67 -20.30 12.68 4.49
C LEU A 67 -20.29 12.78 2.96
N PRO A 68 -20.99 13.76 2.36
CA PRO A 68 -20.89 13.99 0.93
C PRO A 68 -19.43 14.31 0.59
N TYR A 69 -18.92 13.79 -0.53
CA TYR A 69 -17.52 13.92 -0.94
C TYR A 69 -16.96 15.35 -0.83
N LYS A 70 -17.75 16.36 -1.21
CA LYS A 70 -17.39 17.79 -1.15
C LYS A 70 -17.12 18.29 0.29
N ALA A 71 -17.67 17.62 1.29
CA ALA A 71 -17.53 18.00 2.69
C ALA A 71 -16.10 17.82 3.22
N LEU A 72 -15.24 17.01 2.58
CA LEU A 72 -13.84 16.87 2.96
C LEU A 72 -12.87 17.44 1.93
N PHE A 73 -13.29 17.58 0.67
CA PHE A 73 -12.45 18.10 -0.41
C PHE A 73 -12.50 19.62 -0.62
N ALA A 74 -13.24 20.35 0.22
CA ALA A 74 -13.13 21.81 0.23
C ALA A 74 -11.71 22.25 0.65
N SER A 75 -11.17 23.29 0.00
CA SER A 75 -9.76 23.72 0.14
C SER A 75 -9.28 23.81 1.60
N GLN A 76 -10.03 24.52 2.46
CA GLN A 76 -9.69 24.68 3.88
C GLN A 76 -9.63 23.35 4.65
N LYS A 77 -10.50 22.40 4.31
CA LYS A 77 -10.60 21.10 4.97
C LYS A 77 -9.46 20.17 4.51
N VAL A 78 -9.12 20.20 3.22
CA VAL A 78 -7.96 19.48 2.66
C VAL A 78 -6.65 19.95 3.27
N HIS A 79 -6.49 21.26 3.51
CA HIS A 79 -5.31 21.81 4.18
C HIS A 79 -5.10 21.24 5.59
N ARG A 80 -6.17 20.85 6.29
CA ARG A 80 -6.11 20.22 7.62
C ARG A 80 -6.04 18.70 7.56
N LEU A 81 -6.73 18.08 6.61
CA LEU A 81 -6.73 16.64 6.38
C LEU A 81 -5.34 16.13 5.97
N THR A 82 -4.63 16.89 5.15
CA THR A 82 -3.31 16.52 4.62
C THR A 82 -2.28 16.22 5.71
N PRO A 83 -1.97 17.14 6.65
CA PRO A 83 -1.02 16.86 7.72
C PRO A 83 -1.53 15.78 8.69
N LEU A 84 -2.85 15.68 8.91
CA LEU A 84 -3.43 14.63 9.76
C LEU A 84 -3.19 13.24 9.16
N VAL A 85 -3.49 13.04 7.88
CA VAL A 85 -3.30 11.76 7.19
C VAL A 85 -1.81 11.39 7.12
N GLN A 86 -0.93 12.36 6.85
CA GLN A 86 0.51 12.13 6.87
C GLN A 86 1.00 11.70 8.26
N TRP A 87 0.53 12.37 9.32
CA TRP A 87 0.82 11.99 10.70
C TRP A 87 0.31 10.58 11.01
N CYS A 88 -0.91 10.21 10.61
CA CYS A 88 -1.43 8.85 10.84
C CYS A 88 -0.54 7.77 10.19
N PHE A 89 -0.05 8.00 8.96
CA PHE A 89 0.87 7.06 8.31
C PHE A 89 2.21 6.90 9.07
N GLN A 90 2.73 8.00 9.64
CA GLN A 90 3.93 7.96 10.48
C GLN A 90 3.65 7.20 11.78
N GLN A 91 2.52 7.48 12.43
CA GLN A 91 2.13 6.84 13.69
C GLN A 91 1.81 5.35 13.56
N LEU A 92 1.41 4.83 12.40
CA LEU A 92 1.23 3.38 12.23
C LEU A 92 2.48 2.55 12.53
N LYS A 93 3.66 3.17 12.47
CA LYS A 93 4.92 2.55 12.90
C LYS A 93 5.14 2.68 14.41
N ASP A 94 4.97 3.87 14.95
CA ASP A 94 5.42 4.21 16.32
C ASP A 94 4.32 4.04 17.38
N ASN A 95 3.07 4.39 17.05
CA ASN A 95 1.89 4.25 17.90
C ASN A 95 0.66 3.84 17.06
N PRO A 96 0.50 2.56 16.72
CA PRO A 96 -0.54 2.11 15.81
C PRO A 96 -1.95 2.39 16.34
N ARG A 97 -2.17 2.32 17.67
CA ARG A 97 -3.49 2.60 18.28
C ARG A 97 -3.96 4.03 18.03
N ALA A 98 -3.04 5.00 18.04
CA ALA A 98 -3.34 6.39 17.75
C ALA A 98 -3.79 6.58 16.29
N ALA A 99 -3.03 6.01 15.37
CA ALA A 99 -3.33 6.08 13.95
C ALA A 99 -4.63 5.35 13.62
N ASP A 100 -4.86 4.16 14.19
CA ASP A 100 -6.05 3.36 13.98
C ASP A 100 -7.30 4.11 14.43
N ALA A 101 -7.28 4.75 15.61
CA ALA A 101 -8.41 5.53 16.08
C ALA A 101 -8.80 6.66 15.12
N VAL A 102 -7.82 7.38 14.59
CA VAL A 102 -8.06 8.48 13.64
C VAL A 102 -8.44 7.96 12.24
N PHE A 103 -7.79 6.91 11.73
CA PHE A 103 -8.16 6.31 10.45
C PHE A 103 -9.57 5.71 10.50
N SER A 104 -9.96 5.04 11.59
CA SER A 104 -11.32 4.55 11.79
C SER A 104 -12.35 5.68 11.85
N ALA A 105 -12.01 6.83 12.43
CA ALA A 105 -12.88 8.01 12.39
C ALA A 105 -13.04 8.60 10.98
N LEU A 106 -11.99 8.53 10.14
CA LEU A 106 -12.03 9.02 8.75
C LEU A 106 -12.66 8.02 7.78
N GLU A 107 -12.53 6.72 8.04
CA GLU A 107 -12.87 5.63 7.13
C GLU A 107 -14.28 5.73 6.54
N PRO A 108 -15.36 6.04 7.29
CA PRO A 108 -16.71 6.16 6.73
C PRO A 108 -16.86 7.28 5.71
N HIS A 109 -15.92 8.23 5.65
CA HIS A 109 -15.99 9.44 4.83
C HIS A 109 -14.89 9.49 3.76
N ALA A 110 -13.75 8.86 4.06
CA ALA A 110 -12.53 8.89 3.28
C ALA A 110 -11.88 7.51 3.30
N ASN A 111 -12.38 6.59 2.47
CA ASN A 111 -11.88 5.22 2.43
C ASN A 111 -10.91 4.98 1.26
N MET A 112 -9.65 4.65 1.53
CA MET A 112 -8.64 4.41 0.48
C MET A 112 -8.83 3.10 -0.30
N ALA A 113 -9.58 2.14 0.25
CA ALA A 113 -10.00 0.92 -0.43
C ALA A 113 -11.33 1.12 -1.21
N GLN A 114 -11.88 2.34 -1.23
CA GLN A 114 -13.12 2.67 -1.93
C GLN A 114 -12.98 3.94 -2.79
N GLY A 115 -13.10 3.74 -4.10
CA GLY A 115 -13.07 4.85 -5.06
C GLY A 115 -11.65 5.32 -5.38
N ALA A 116 -11.41 5.63 -6.65
CA ALA A 116 -10.09 5.98 -7.14
C ALA A 116 -9.54 7.27 -6.52
N VAL A 117 -10.42 8.24 -6.19
CA VAL A 117 -9.98 9.56 -5.71
C VAL A 117 -9.38 9.49 -4.32
N TRP A 118 -10.03 8.78 -3.39
CA TRP A 118 -9.48 8.57 -2.05
C TRP A 118 -8.21 7.74 -2.10
N GLN A 119 -8.19 6.67 -2.90
CA GLN A 119 -6.97 5.88 -3.08
C GLN A 119 -5.79 6.76 -3.52
N GLN A 120 -5.97 7.59 -4.56
CA GLN A 120 -4.93 8.50 -5.06
C GLN A 120 -4.53 9.54 -3.99
N TYR A 121 -5.51 10.10 -3.26
CA TYR A 121 -5.25 11.06 -2.20
C TYR A 121 -4.39 10.45 -1.09
N PHE A 122 -4.82 9.32 -0.50
CA PHE A 122 -4.08 8.64 0.58
C PHE A 122 -2.72 8.15 0.12
N GLN A 123 -2.62 7.59 -1.09
CA GLN A 123 -1.34 7.18 -1.68
C GLN A 123 -0.37 8.37 -1.80
N ARG A 124 -0.84 9.51 -2.31
CA ARG A 124 -0.01 10.72 -2.36
C ARG A 124 0.44 11.15 -0.97
N GLN A 125 -0.44 11.14 0.03
CA GLN A 125 -0.08 11.53 1.40
C GLN A 125 0.88 10.55 2.06
N PHE A 126 0.70 9.25 1.85
CA PHE A 126 1.64 8.23 2.29
C PHE A 126 3.06 8.54 1.77
N PHE A 127 3.22 8.75 0.46
CA PHE A 127 4.54 9.02 -0.09
C PHE A 127 5.16 10.32 0.43
N LEU A 128 4.34 11.35 0.68
CA LEU A 128 4.80 12.63 1.25
C LEU A 128 5.13 12.53 2.74
N SER A 129 4.53 11.58 3.47
CA SER A 129 4.79 11.38 4.89
C SER A 129 6.16 10.77 5.20
N GLY A 130 6.79 10.10 4.21
CA GLY A 130 8.02 9.35 4.42
C GLY A 130 7.87 8.07 5.25
N ALA A 131 6.63 7.65 5.55
CA ALA A 131 6.36 6.42 6.26
C ALA A 131 6.85 5.17 5.47
N PRO A 132 7.18 4.06 6.16
CA PRO A 132 7.56 2.82 5.50
C PRO A 132 6.37 2.17 4.78
N LEU A 133 6.64 1.34 3.76
CA LEU A 133 5.61 0.62 2.99
C LEU A 133 4.58 -0.06 3.90
N ARG A 134 5.04 -0.71 4.97
CA ARG A 134 4.18 -1.40 5.93
C ARG A 134 3.05 -0.52 6.48
N SER A 135 3.28 0.78 6.70
CA SER A 135 2.24 1.72 7.14
C SER A 135 1.13 1.87 6.10
N TYR A 136 1.47 1.95 4.80
CA TYR A 136 0.45 2.00 3.75
C TYR A 136 -0.39 0.72 3.75
N LEU A 137 0.26 -0.43 3.86
CA LEU A 137 -0.43 -1.72 3.78
C LEU A 137 -1.35 -1.96 4.99
N LEU A 138 -0.91 -1.56 6.19
CA LEU A 138 -1.74 -1.61 7.40
C LEU A 138 -2.99 -0.71 7.27
N ALA A 139 -2.82 0.54 6.82
CA ALA A 139 -3.95 1.43 6.57
C ALA A 139 -4.91 0.84 5.51
N TYR A 140 -4.37 0.37 4.39
CA TYR A 140 -5.17 -0.21 3.32
C TYR A 140 -5.98 -1.42 3.80
N LYS A 141 -5.36 -2.31 4.59
CA LYS A 141 -6.02 -3.46 5.19
C LYS A 141 -7.16 -3.03 6.11
N SER A 142 -6.91 -2.09 7.03
CA SER A 142 -7.93 -1.56 7.95
C SER A 142 -9.14 -1.00 7.19
N HIS A 143 -8.90 -0.15 6.18
CA HIS A 143 -9.95 0.42 5.34
C HIS A 143 -10.70 -0.62 4.51
N ARG A 144 -10.02 -1.66 4.02
CA ARG A 144 -10.64 -2.77 3.29
C ARG A 144 -11.53 -3.61 4.20
N ASP A 145 -11.03 -3.96 5.38
CA ASP A 145 -11.75 -4.80 6.35
C ASP A 145 -13.00 -4.08 6.89
N ALA A 146 -12.88 -2.77 7.15
CA ALA A 146 -14.02 -1.93 7.51
C ALA A 146 -15.09 -1.90 6.39
N ARG A 147 -14.68 -1.77 5.13
CA ARG A 147 -15.59 -1.82 3.97
C ARG A 147 -16.30 -3.17 3.86
N VAL A 148 -15.59 -4.28 4.10
CA VAL A 148 -16.17 -5.63 4.07
C VAL A 148 -17.18 -5.80 5.21
N ALA A 149 -16.83 -5.36 6.42
CA ALA A 149 -17.73 -5.41 7.57
C ALA A 149 -18.99 -4.57 7.36
N ALA A 150 -18.85 -3.37 6.77
CA ALA A 150 -19.98 -2.51 6.44
C ALA A 150 -20.94 -3.18 5.44
N ARG A 151 -20.41 -3.89 4.43
CA ARG A 151 -21.24 -4.63 3.45
C ARG A 151 -21.95 -5.83 4.07
N LYS A 152 -21.28 -6.60 4.93
CA LYS A 152 -21.90 -7.74 5.63
C LYS A 152 -23.10 -7.28 6.47
N LYS A 153 -22.95 -6.20 7.23
CA LYS A 153 -24.05 -5.61 8.01
C LYS A 153 -25.23 -5.07 7.19
N VAL A 154 -25.03 -4.82 5.89
CA VAL A 154 -26.11 -4.43 4.98
C VAL A 154 -26.80 -5.69 4.47
N ALA A 155 -26.04 -6.67 3.99
CA ALA A 155 -26.58 -7.94 3.53
C ALA A 155 -27.37 -8.69 4.62
N GLU A 156 -26.86 -8.74 5.86
CA GLU A 156 -27.56 -9.34 7.01
C GLU A 156 -28.88 -8.63 7.31
N LYS A 157 -29.00 -7.33 7.01
CA LYS A 157 -30.25 -6.56 7.21
C LYS A 157 -31.23 -6.73 6.06
N GLU A 158 -30.73 -6.85 4.84
CA GLU A 158 -31.55 -7.16 3.67
C GLU A 158 -32.14 -8.59 3.81
N GLU A 159 -31.37 -9.56 4.31
CA GLU A 159 -31.85 -10.92 4.61
C GLU A 159 -32.83 -10.98 5.81
N GLU A 160 -32.68 -10.11 6.82
CA GLU A 160 -33.64 -9.99 7.93
C GLU A 160 -34.94 -9.29 7.52
N GLU A 161 -34.88 -8.31 6.61
CA GLU A 161 -36.05 -7.61 6.07
C GLU A 161 -36.83 -8.48 5.05
N GLU A 162 -36.15 -9.35 4.30
CA GLU A 162 -36.79 -10.28 3.33
C GLU A 162 -37.49 -11.48 4.00
N LYS A 163 -37.16 -11.79 5.26
CA LYS A 163 -37.85 -12.81 6.09
C LYS A 163 -39.01 -12.27 6.93
N GLY A 164 -39.33 -10.97 6.81
CA GLY A 164 -40.38 -10.30 7.57
C GLY A 164 -41.73 -10.17 6.87
N ASP A 165 -41.86 -10.64 5.63
CA ASP A 165 -43.04 -10.49 4.76
C ASP A 165 -43.63 -11.85 4.30
N GLU A 166 -43.46 -12.90 5.10
CA GLU A 166 -44.17 -14.19 4.90
C GLU A 166 -44.93 -14.57 6.18
N ASP A 167 -46.13 -13.98 6.36
CA ASP A 167 -47.15 -14.51 7.27
C ASP A 167 -48.05 -15.52 6.51
N GLU A 168 -47.81 -16.80 6.83
CA GLU A 168 -48.71 -17.96 6.96
C GLU A 168 -49.60 -18.43 5.76
N ASP A 169 -49.33 -19.62 5.21
CA ASP A 169 -50.11 -20.83 5.55
C ASP A 169 -49.57 -22.16 4.92
N ASP A 170 -49.67 -23.20 5.76
CA ASP A 170 -49.74 -24.66 5.54
C ASP A 170 -48.52 -25.56 5.22
N GLU A 171 -48.06 -26.19 6.32
CA GLU A 171 -47.89 -27.64 6.61
C GLU A 171 -47.06 -28.60 5.72
N GLU A 172 -46.11 -29.25 6.43
CA GLU A 172 -45.65 -30.66 6.36
C GLU A 172 -44.90 -31.18 5.12
N GLN A 173 -43.59 -31.46 5.25
CA GLN A 173 -43.02 -32.77 5.67
C GLN A 173 -41.53 -32.94 5.27
N GLU A 174 -40.89 -33.87 5.98
CA GLU A 174 -39.48 -34.28 6.03
C GLU A 174 -38.73 -34.48 4.69
N GLU A 175 -37.43 -34.18 4.63
CA GLU A 175 -36.38 -35.22 4.53
C GLU A 175 -34.94 -34.67 4.52
N LYS A 176 -34.02 -35.57 4.86
CA LYS A 176 -32.59 -35.44 5.17
C LYS A 176 -31.71 -34.98 4.00
N GLY A 177 -30.57 -34.37 4.36
CA GLY A 177 -29.41 -34.25 3.48
C GLY A 177 -28.15 -33.89 4.27
N ASP A 178 -27.36 -34.90 4.62
CA ASP A 178 -25.97 -34.78 5.09
C ASP A 178 -25.10 -34.06 4.06
N GLU A 179 -24.21 -33.15 4.49
CA GLU A 179 -22.93 -32.92 3.79
C GLU A 179 -21.85 -32.29 4.71
N GLU A 180 -21.15 -33.21 5.36
CA GLU A 180 -19.69 -33.30 5.55
C GLU A 180 -18.83 -32.01 5.71
N VAL A 181 -18.52 -31.72 6.97
CA VAL A 181 -17.43 -30.84 7.41
C VAL A 181 -16.07 -31.53 7.21
N THR A 182 -15.31 -31.13 6.19
CA THR A 182 -13.91 -31.57 6.04
C THR A 182 -12.95 -30.65 6.79
N LYS A 183 -12.68 -31.00 8.05
CA LYS A 183 -11.47 -30.56 8.78
C LYS A 183 -10.26 -31.27 8.17
N ARG A 184 -9.27 -30.54 7.65
CA ARG A 184 -7.94 -31.10 7.35
C ARG A 184 -6.90 -30.59 8.34
N LYS A 185 -6.20 -31.59 8.86
CA LYS A 185 -5.24 -31.64 9.95
C LYS A 185 -3.92 -30.99 9.56
N ASP A 186 -3.30 -30.38 10.56
CA ASP A 186 -1.88 -30.06 10.61
C ASP A 186 -1.03 -31.33 10.39
N ASP A 187 0.01 -31.21 9.57
CA ASP A 187 1.18 -32.10 9.64
C ASP A 187 2.46 -31.26 9.72
N ASN A 188 3.22 -31.58 10.75
CA ASN A 188 4.42 -30.91 11.22
C ASN A 188 5.65 -31.57 10.54
N GLY A 189 6.59 -30.78 10.01
CA GLY A 189 7.80 -31.29 9.34
C GLY A 189 9.02 -30.40 9.57
N LEU A 190 9.95 -30.91 10.36
CA LEU A 190 11.19 -30.32 10.90
C LEU A 190 12.21 -29.73 9.89
N HIS A 191 12.78 -28.57 10.28
CA HIS A 191 14.20 -28.12 10.25
C HIS A 191 15.05 -28.10 8.97
N LYS A 192 15.30 -26.85 8.48
CA LYS A 192 16.50 -26.21 7.83
C LYS A 192 15.97 -25.28 6.71
N ASP A 193 16.20 -23.97 6.62
CA ASP A 193 17.32 -23.09 6.96
C ASP A 193 16.82 -21.69 7.37
N LYS A 194 17.27 -21.16 8.51
CA LYS A 194 16.70 -19.98 9.21
C LYS A 194 17.18 -18.61 8.70
N ALA A 195 17.51 -18.45 7.42
CA ALA A 195 17.92 -17.14 6.89
C ALA A 195 17.23 -16.71 5.59
N GLY A 196 16.78 -17.65 4.75
CA GLY A 196 16.16 -17.33 3.45
C GLY A 196 14.62 -17.37 3.41
N THR A 197 13.98 -18.04 4.38
CA THR A 197 12.54 -18.35 4.33
C THR A 197 11.64 -17.24 4.88
N ILE A 198 12.21 -16.22 5.52
CA ILE A 198 11.44 -15.20 6.28
C ILE A 198 10.70 -14.20 5.38
N LEU A 199 11.05 -14.08 4.09
CA LEU A 199 10.46 -13.05 3.22
C LEU A 199 9.30 -13.53 2.34
N ILE A 200 9.11 -14.84 2.16
CA ILE A 200 8.06 -15.40 1.28
C ILE A 200 6.84 -15.90 2.09
N GLU A 201 7.01 -16.22 3.38
CA GLU A 201 5.95 -16.84 4.18
C GLU A 201 4.86 -15.87 4.68
N ASN A 202 5.08 -14.56 4.62
CA ASN A 202 4.07 -13.58 5.02
C ASN A 202 3.06 -13.33 3.89
N LYS A 203 2.08 -14.23 3.75
CA LYS A 203 0.89 -14.07 2.88
C LYS A 203 0.00 -12.88 3.25
N GLU A 204 0.42 -12.05 4.22
CA GLU A 204 -0.34 -10.94 4.80
C GLU A 204 -0.89 -9.96 3.76
N TRP A 205 -0.21 -9.82 2.62
CA TRP A 205 -0.51 -8.81 1.60
C TRP A 205 -1.02 -9.36 0.27
N GLN A 206 -1.32 -10.66 0.20
CA GLN A 206 -1.88 -11.29 -1.02
C GLN A 206 -3.24 -10.71 -1.42
N LEU A 207 -3.95 -10.10 -0.46
CA LEU A 207 -5.28 -9.55 -0.65
C LEU A 207 -5.27 -8.13 -1.25
N ILE A 208 -4.10 -7.53 -1.45
CA ILE A 208 -3.98 -6.22 -2.10
C ILE A 208 -4.23 -6.38 -3.61
N PRO A 209 -5.16 -5.60 -4.20
CA PRO A 209 -5.40 -5.69 -5.63
C PRO A 209 -4.15 -5.34 -6.44
N MET A 210 -3.90 -6.08 -7.53
CA MET A 210 -2.72 -5.92 -8.37
C MET A 210 -2.48 -4.46 -8.79
N TYR A 211 -3.52 -3.77 -9.23
CA TYR A 211 -3.39 -2.38 -9.69
C TYR A 211 -2.92 -1.42 -8.58
N VAL A 212 -3.24 -1.70 -7.32
CA VAL A 212 -2.74 -0.96 -6.15
C VAL A 212 -1.28 -1.31 -5.93
N ALA A 213 -0.95 -2.61 -5.91
CA ALA A 213 0.42 -3.09 -5.72
C ALA A 213 1.39 -2.52 -6.76
N LEU A 214 1.06 -2.62 -8.05
CA LEU A 214 1.87 -2.08 -9.13
C LEU A 214 1.97 -0.55 -9.05
N GLY A 215 0.87 0.14 -8.71
CA GLY A 215 0.87 1.59 -8.53
C GLY A 215 1.86 2.05 -7.45
N ILE A 216 1.92 1.34 -6.32
CA ILE A 216 2.86 1.65 -5.24
C ILE A 216 4.31 1.50 -5.71
N VAL A 217 4.64 0.38 -6.36
CA VAL A 217 6.03 0.12 -6.82
C VAL A 217 6.46 1.17 -7.84
N LYS A 218 5.60 1.50 -8.81
CA LYS A 218 5.88 2.54 -9.79
C LYS A 218 6.09 3.91 -9.15
N ASP A 219 5.24 4.28 -8.19
CA ASP A 219 5.39 5.56 -7.51
C ASP A 219 6.70 5.65 -6.69
N PHE A 220 7.16 4.56 -6.09
CA PHE A 220 8.51 4.53 -5.49
C PHE A 220 9.59 4.79 -6.54
N CYS A 221 9.54 4.10 -7.69
CA CYS A 221 10.49 4.32 -8.78
C CYS A 221 10.47 5.78 -9.27
N PHE A 222 9.29 6.34 -9.58
CA PHE A 222 9.15 7.70 -10.09
C PHE A 222 9.61 8.79 -9.11
N ARG A 223 9.63 8.46 -7.81
CA ARG A 223 10.12 9.35 -6.75
C ARG A 223 11.60 9.15 -6.43
N GLY A 224 12.30 8.28 -7.15
CA GLY A 224 13.71 7.95 -6.92
C GLY A 224 13.97 7.11 -5.66
N ARG A 225 12.92 6.50 -5.10
CA ARG A 225 12.96 5.68 -3.88
C ARG A 225 13.17 4.21 -4.24
N PHE A 226 14.27 3.90 -4.93
CA PHE A 226 14.49 2.59 -5.56
C PHE A 226 14.65 1.43 -4.57
N ALA A 227 15.27 1.67 -3.41
CA ALA A 227 15.39 0.64 -2.38
C ALA A 227 14.00 0.16 -1.89
N GLU A 228 13.10 1.11 -1.65
CA GLU A 228 11.73 0.81 -1.20
C GLU A 228 10.88 0.26 -2.35
N ALA A 229 11.16 0.64 -3.60
CA ALA A 229 10.56 0.00 -4.77
C ALA A 229 10.91 -1.50 -4.85
N ILE A 230 12.16 -1.87 -4.56
CA ILE A 230 12.62 -3.26 -4.58
C ILE A 230 12.05 -4.06 -3.39
N GLU A 231 11.96 -3.44 -2.21
CA GLU A 231 11.24 -4.03 -1.07
C GLU A 231 9.78 -4.31 -1.42
N ALA A 232 9.09 -3.31 -1.99
CA ALA A 232 7.71 -3.45 -2.45
C ALA A 232 7.58 -4.52 -3.53
N TYR A 233 8.52 -4.61 -4.46
CA TYR A 233 8.58 -5.63 -5.51
C TYR A 233 8.64 -7.06 -4.95
N ALA A 234 9.39 -7.25 -3.86
CA ALA A 234 9.55 -8.56 -3.22
C ALA A 234 8.28 -9.00 -2.49
N VAL A 235 7.62 -8.06 -1.80
CA VAL A 235 6.52 -8.37 -0.86
C VAL A 235 5.15 -8.33 -1.52
N LEU A 236 4.95 -7.48 -2.53
CA LEU A 236 3.62 -7.26 -3.12
C LEU A 236 3.25 -8.30 -4.18
N PRO A 237 1.96 -8.60 -4.36
CA PRO A 237 1.48 -9.57 -5.34
C PRO A 237 1.55 -8.99 -6.77
N LEU A 238 2.73 -9.04 -7.37
CA LEU A 238 2.96 -8.62 -8.76
C LEU A 238 2.89 -9.81 -9.74
N THR A 239 2.32 -9.55 -10.91
CA THR A 239 2.36 -10.48 -12.05
C THR A 239 3.73 -10.46 -12.73
N ASP A 240 4.07 -11.50 -13.50
CA ASP A 240 5.33 -11.56 -14.25
C ASP A 240 5.50 -10.36 -15.20
N THR A 241 4.41 -9.89 -15.80
CA THR A 241 4.41 -8.71 -16.69
C THR A 241 4.73 -7.44 -15.90
N ALA A 242 4.08 -7.23 -14.75
CA ALA A 242 4.35 -6.12 -13.87
C ALA A 242 5.80 -6.13 -13.36
N ARG A 243 6.34 -7.32 -13.07
CA ARG A 243 7.74 -7.48 -12.64
C ARG A 243 8.74 -7.06 -13.71
N ARG A 244 8.50 -7.44 -14.97
CA ARG A 244 9.31 -6.99 -16.12
C ARG A 244 9.22 -5.48 -16.32
N GLU A 245 8.02 -4.91 -16.19
CA GLU A 245 7.82 -3.47 -16.30
C GLU A 245 8.65 -2.69 -15.25
N VAL A 246 8.76 -3.20 -14.02
CA VAL A 246 9.60 -2.57 -12.99
C VAL A 246 11.09 -2.60 -13.39
N VAL A 247 11.57 -3.68 -14.00
CA VAL A 247 12.95 -3.76 -14.52
C VAL A 247 13.17 -2.70 -15.60
N THR A 248 12.25 -2.59 -16.57
CA THR A 248 12.32 -1.58 -17.63
C THR A 248 12.37 -0.17 -17.04
N ILE A 249 11.52 0.15 -16.07
CA ILE A 249 11.54 1.45 -15.40
C ILE A 249 12.91 1.71 -14.75
N LEU A 250 13.48 0.75 -14.01
CA LEU A 250 14.79 0.94 -13.40
C LEU A 250 15.92 1.16 -14.42
N GLN A 251 15.85 0.50 -15.58
CA GLN A 251 16.77 0.73 -16.70
C GLN A 251 16.59 2.11 -17.33
N ASP A 252 15.36 2.56 -17.54
CA ASP A 252 15.05 3.88 -18.12
C ASP A 252 15.56 5.03 -17.23
N TYR A 253 15.59 4.82 -15.91
CA TYR A 253 16.20 5.74 -14.95
C TYR A 253 17.72 5.56 -14.77
N GLU A 254 18.35 4.68 -15.56
CA GLU A 254 19.77 4.34 -15.52
C GLU A 254 20.25 3.89 -14.12
N GLN A 255 19.36 3.29 -13.34
CA GLN A 255 19.67 2.83 -11.98
C GLN A 255 20.26 1.43 -11.98
N TYR A 256 21.39 1.26 -12.66
CA TYR A 256 22.03 -0.03 -12.84
C TYR A 256 22.33 -0.79 -11.52
N PRO A 257 22.80 -0.14 -10.43
CA PRO A 257 22.97 -0.84 -9.16
C PRO A 257 21.65 -1.40 -8.60
N SER A 258 20.56 -0.66 -8.75
CA SER A 258 19.22 -1.09 -8.33
C SER A 258 18.69 -2.24 -9.19
N VAL A 259 18.98 -2.23 -10.50
CA VAL A 259 18.67 -3.36 -11.40
C VAL A 259 19.38 -4.62 -10.89
N LEU A 260 20.69 -4.57 -10.65
CA LEU A 260 21.44 -5.73 -10.16
C LEU A 260 20.88 -6.28 -8.84
N TYR A 261 20.60 -5.39 -7.88
CA TYR A 261 20.00 -5.79 -6.61
C TYR A 261 18.60 -6.39 -6.78
N LEU A 262 17.78 -5.84 -7.70
CA LEU A 262 16.47 -6.42 -8.01
C LEU A 262 16.60 -7.85 -8.55
N TYR A 263 17.59 -8.14 -9.40
CA TYR A 263 17.82 -9.49 -9.92
C TYR A 263 18.24 -10.48 -8.81
N GLU A 264 19.05 -10.04 -7.84
CA GLU A 264 19.36 -10.84 -6.66
C GLU A 264 18.09 -11.14 -5.85
N VAL A 265 17.27 -10.12 -5.57
CA VAL A 265 16.00 -10.27 -4.88
C VAL A 265 15.04 -11.18 -5.64
N HIS A 266 14.92 -11.04 -6.96
CA HIS A 266 14.04 -11.86 -7.79
C HIS A 266 14.43 -13.33 -7.75
N ARG A 267 15.74 -13.65 -7.79
CA ARG A 267 16.22 -15.02 -7.62
C ARG A 267 15.90 -15.58 -6.24
N ALA A 268 15.95 -14.74 -5.20
CA ALA A 268 15.62 -15.16 -3.84
C ALA A 268 14.12 -15.49 -3.67
N ILE A 269 13.23 -14.90 -4.47
CA ILE A 269 11.81 -15.29 -4.53
C ILE A 269 11.64 -16.74 -5.04
N GLY A 270 12.61 -17.23 -5.81
CA GLY A 270 12.67 -18.62 -6.25
C GLY A 270 11.65 -18.96 -7.35
N ASN A 271 11.31 -20.25 -7.45
CA ASN A 271 10.53 -20.82 -8.56
C ASN A 271 9.04 -20.42 -8.58
N ALA A 272 8.59 -19.60 -7.62
CA ALA A 272 7.21 -19.10 -7.59
C ALA A 272 6.90 -18.11 -8.73
N VAL A 273 7.94 -17.57 -9.37
CA VAL A 273 7.83 -16.50 -10.38
C VAL A 273 8.65 -16.88 -11.61
N ARG A 274 8.24 -16.42 -12.80
CA ARG A 274 9.03 -16.68 -14.01
C ARG A 274 10.39 -15.98 -13.92
N PRO A 275 11.47 -16.60 -14.43
CA PRO A 275 12.75 -15.91 -14.58
C PRO A 275 12.61 -14.61 -15.38
N LEU A 276 13.33 -13.57 -14.97
CA LEU A 276 13.45 -12.34 -15.74
C LEU A 276 14.37 -12.55 -16.94
N ASP A 277 14.23 -11.69 -17.96
CA ASP A 277 15.17 -11.64 -19.07
C ASP A 277 16.58 -11.30 -18.53
N VAL A 278 17.63 -11.91 -19.07
CA VAL A 278 19.00 -11.74 -18.56
C VAL A 278 19.72 -10.57 -19.21
N ALA A 279 19.28 -10.11 -20.38
CA ALA A 279 19.91 -8.99 -21.09
C ALA A 279 20.00 -7.69 -20.25
N PRO A 280 18.93 -7.27 -19.52
CA PRO A 280 19.02 -6.11 -18.61
C PRO A 280 20.06 -6.23 -17.50
N GLU A 281 20.26 -7.43 -16.96
CA GLU A 281 21.25 -7.66 -15.91
C GLU A 281 22.67 -7.58 -16.46
N LEU A 282 22.91 -8.20 -17.62
CA LEU A 282 24.23 -8.15 -18.27
C LEU A 282 24.60 -6.73 -18.69
N ASP A 283 23.65 -5.97 -19.27
CA ASP A 283 23.86 -4.55 -19.57
C ASP A 283 24.19 -3.76 -18.29
N ALA A 284 23.44 -3.96 -17.20
CA ALA A 284 23.72 -3.30 -15.93
C ALA A 284 25.12 -3.65 -15.37
N LEU A 285 25.56 -4.91 -15.46
CA LEU A 285 26.92 -5.31 -15.04
C LEU A 285 27.99 -4.61 -15.89
N LYS A 286 27.79 -4.53 -17.22
CA LYS A 286 28.68 -3.84 -18.15
C LYS A 286 28.77 -2.34 -17.81
N LYS A 287 27.64 -1.68 -17.58
CA LYS A 287 27.56 -0.23 -17.26
C LYS A 287 28.20 0.11 -15.92
N VAL A 288 28.12 -0.78 -14.93
CA VAL A 288 28.77 -0.63 -13.62
C VAL A 288 30.25 -1.07 -13.64
N GLY A 289 30.73 -1.65 -14.75
CA GLY A 289 32.13 -2.06 -14.91
C GLY A 289 32.47 -3.41 -14.26
N ARG A 290 31.47 -4.22 -13.90
CA ARG A 290 31.63 -5.56 -13.30
C ARG A 290 31.75 -6.64 -14.39
N VAL A 291 32.72 -6.48 -15.29
CA VAL A 291 32.88 -7.32 -16.50
C VAL A 291 33.17 -8.79 -16.15
N GLU A 292 34.02 -9.06 -15.15
CA GLU A 292 34.33 -10.43 -14.74
C GLU A 292 33.07 -11.19 -14.26
N GLU A 293 32.20 -10.49 -13.51
CA GLU A 293 30.94 -11.09 -13.09
C GLU A 293 29.99 -11.28 -14.27
N MET A 294 29.96 -10.34 -15.22
CA MET A 294 29.18 -10.47 -16.45
C MET A 294 29.58 -11.74 -17.21
N ASP A 295 30.88 -12.00 -17.36
CA ASP A 295 31.40 -13.21 -18.02
C ASP A 295 30.96 -14.48 -17.29
N VAL A 296 31.10 -14.49 -15.95
CA VAL A 296 30.66 -15.62 -15.12
C VAL A 296 29.14 -15.85 -15.24
N ARG A 297 28.34 -14.77 -15.30
CA ARG A 297 26.88 -14.87 -15.49
C ARG A 297 26.55 -15.41 -16.87
N PHE A 298 27.19 -14.90 -17.92
CA PHE A 298 27.01 -15.33 -19.30
C PHE A 298 27.33 -16.83 -19.48
N GLN A 299 28.45 -17.30 -18.91
CA GLN A 299 28.83 -18.72 -18.98
C GLN A 299 27.83 -19.66 -18.27
N LYS A 300 27.11 -19.16 -17.26
CA LYS A 300 26.06 -19.92 -16.56
C LYS A 300 24.72 -19.96 -17.30
N LEU A 301 24.56 -19.16 -18.36
CA LEU A 301 23.31 -19.13 -19.13
C LEU A 301 23.15 -20.39 -19.98
N PRO A 302 21.90 -20.83 -20.26
CA PRO A 302 21.65 -21.85 -21.26
C PRO A 302 22.16 -21.44 -22.65
N ALA A 303 22.62 -22.40 -23.46
CA ALA A 303 23.17 -22.15 -24.80
C ALA A 303 22.23 -21.32 -25.70
N LYS A 304 20.90 -21.51 -25.56
CA LYS A 304 19.90 -20.74 -26.29
C LYS A 304 19.96 -19.24 -25.96
N GLU A 305 20.07 -18.89 -24.69
CA GLU A 305 20.20 -17.50 -24.25
C GLU A 305 21.56 -16.94 -24.66
N GLN A 306 22.64 -17.72 -24.51
CA GLN A 306 23.97 -17.31 -24.96
C GLN A 306 23.96 -16.93 -26.45
N SER A 307 23.26 -17.68 -27.30
CA SER A 307 23.20 -17.42 -28.75
C SER A 307 22.36 -16.20 -29.18
N ARG A 308 21.68 -15.51 -28.25
CA ARG A 308 20.85 -14.35 -28.61
C ARG A 308 21.72 -13.18 -29.06
N ALA A 309 21.31 -12.52 -30.14
CA ALA A 309 22.08 -11.45 -30.78
C ALA A 309 22.32 -10.24 -29.86
N ASP A 310 21.32 -9.82 -29.09
CA ASP A 310 21.42 -8.73 -28.12
C ASP A 310 22.43 -9.03 -27.00
N ILE A 311 22.47 -10.27 -26.53
CA ILE A 311 23.44 -10.72 -25.52
C ILE A 311 24.86 -10.78 -26.12
N GLN A 312 25.02 -11.29 -27.35
CA GLN A 312 26.33 -11.33 -28.00
C GLN A 312 26.90 -9.92 -28.25
N GLU A 313 26.05 -8.97 -28.66
CA GLU A 313 26.43 -7.56 -28.79
C GLU A 313 26.89 -6.96 -27.44
N LEU A 314 26.21 -7.31 -26.34
CA LEU A 314 26.64 -6.90 -25.00
C LEU A 314 28.00 -7.48 -24.61
N MET A 315 28.28 -8.74 -24.97
CA MET A 315 29.58 -9.38 -24.73
C MET A 315 30.70 -8.86 -25.65
N GLY A 316 30.35 -8.20 -26.76
CA GLY A 316 31.32 -7.71 -27.75
C GLY A 316 31.82 -8.80 -28.69
N ASN A 317 31.01 -9.84 -28.90
CA ASN A 317 31.27 -10.98 -29.78
C ASN A 317 30.59 -10.84 -31.14
#